data_AF-A0AAD7ZMM2-F1
#
_entry.id   AF-A0AAD7ZMM2-F1
#
_cell.length_a   1.000
_cell.length_b   1.000
_cell.length_c   1.000
_cell.angle_alpha   90.00
_cell.angle_beta   90.00
_cell.angle_gamma   90.00
#
_symmetry.space_group_name_H-M   'P 1'
#
loop_
_entity.id
_entity.type
_entity.pdbx_description
1 polymer ?
#
loop_
_entity_poly.entity_id
_entity_poly.type
_entity_poly.pdbx_seq_one_letter_code
_entity_poly.pdbx_strand_id
1 'polypeptide(L)'
;MFNTFSHIPRLYKIDSSPPMNTKRNFSLCKQHFNVEDSASYMNDTDEREARIYEELSSRLFHIQEMGHQVLVIQPYIKWGANKKRNTVPDLQLAEAVTLVATLKNWKVVEKIKMSLTSFDKKFFFGTGNLKMLKEKSSKQ
;
A
#
# COMPACT_ATOMS: atom_id res chain seq x y z
N MET A 1 15.23 -2.07 -64.67
CA MET A 1 15.15 -2.55 -63.27
C MET A 1 14.83 -1.36 -62.39
N PHE A 2 13.56 -1.19 -62.06
CA PHE A 2 13.09 -0.11 -61.20
C PHE A 2 13.20 -0.57 -59.74
N ASN A 3 13.82 0.23 -58.89
CA ASN A 3 13.43 0.27 -57.48
C ASN A 3 13.60 1.69 -56.96
N THR A 4 12.46 2.31 -56.71
CA THR A 4 12.29 3.65 -56.19
C THR A 4 12.44 3.64 -54.67
N PHE A 5 13.31 4.52 -54.20
CA PHE A 5 13.36 4.96 -52.82
C PHE A 5 12.14 5.86 -52.56
N SER A 6 11.23 5.45 -51.68
CA SER A 6 10.38 6.41 -50.97
C SER A 6 10.25 5.97 -49.51
N HIS A 7 10.86 6.81 -48.68
CA HIS A 7 11.05 6.68 -47.25
C HIS A 7 9.74 7.08 -46.56
N ILE A 8 9.10 6.15 -45.83
CA ILE A 8 7.93 6.46 -44.99
C ILE A 8 8.37 6.47 -43.53
N PRO A 9 8.45 7.63 -42.86
CA PRO A 9 8.63 7.67 -41.41
C PRO A 9 7.30 7.44 -40.70
N ARG A 10 7.20 6.35 -39.91
CA ARG A 10 6.14 6.19 -38.90
C ARG A 10 6.38 7.18 -37.76
N LEU A 11 5.75 8.34 -37.85
CA LEU A 11 5.55 9.27 -36.73
C LEU A 11 4.54 8.68 -35.75
N TYR A 12 5.00 8.21 -34.59
CA TYR A 12 4.15 8.04 -33.42
C TYR A 12 4.24 9.33 -32.60
N LYS A 13 3.19 10.16 -32.69
CA LYS A 13 2.95 11.26 -31.75
C LYS A 13 2.35 10.66 -30.48
N ILE A 14 3.08 10.75 -29.38
CA ILE A 14 2.53 10.64 -28.03
C ILE A 14 2.45 12.08 -27.53
N ASP A 15 1.26 12.66 -27.57
CA ASP A 15 0.82 13.63 -26.56
C ASP A 15 -0.64 14.01 -26.79
N SER A 16 -1.48 13.61 -25.84
CA SER A 16 -2.63 14.38 -25.35
C SER A 16 -3.17 13.63 -24.15
N SER A 17 -2.66 14.02 -22.98
CA SER A 17 -3.31 13.77 -21.69
C SER A 17 -4.79 14.15 -21.80
N PRO A 18 -5.73 13.32 -21.31
CA PRO A 18 -7.11 13.78 -21.19
C PRO A 18 -7.13 14.95 -20.19
N PRO A 19 -7.78 16.10 -20.51
CA PRO A 19 -7.99 17.12 -19.51
C PRO A 19 -8.86 16.53 -18.40
N MET A 20 -8.30 16.37 -17.20
CA MET A 20 -9.09 16.15 -16.01
C MET A 20 -9.94 17.40 -15.80
N ASN A 21 -11.19 17.32 -16.24
CA ASN A 21 -12.21 18.31 -15.95
C ASN A 21 -12.51 18.28 -14.44
N THR A 22 -11.77 19.11 -13.71
CA THR A 22 -12.06 19.52 -12.35
C THR A 22 -13.30 20.39 -12.35
N LYS A 23 -14.48 19.76 -12.22
CA LYS A 23 -15.67 20.31 -11.55
C LYS A 23 -16.51 19.17 -10.97
N ARG A 24 -16.00 18.50 -9.94
CA ARG A 24 -16.91 17.81 -9.01
C ARG A 24 -17.58 18.90 -8.18
N ASN A 25 -18.82 19.21 -8.52
CA ASN A 25 -19.70 19.95 -7.65
C ASN A 25 -19.93 19.07 -6.42
N PHE A 26 -19.08 19.23 -5.40
CA PHE A 26 -19.42 18.79 -4.07
C PHE A 26 -20.55 19.70 -3.61
N SER A 27 -21.78 19.21 -3.80
CA SER A 27 -22.92 19.65 -3.00
C SER A 27 -22.57 19.30 -1.56
N LEU A 28 -21.88 20.21 -0.88
CA LEU A 28 -21.92 20.30 0.57
C LEU A 28 -23.34 20.71 0.91
N CYS A 29 -24.23 19.73 1.01
CA CYS A 29 -25.42 19.90 1.81
C CYS A 29 -24.91 20.19 3.22
N LYS A 30 -24.89 21.48 3.58
CA LYS A 30 -24.83 21.91 4.97
C LYS A 30 -26.07 21.33 5.63
N GLN A 31 -25.93 20.14 6.21
CA GLN A 31 -26.91 19.68 7.17
C GLN A 31 -26.79 20.64 8.34
N HIS A 32 -27.85 21.41 8.57
CA HIS A 32 -28.02 22.21 9.78
C HIS A 32 -27.88 21.24 10.95
N PHE A 33 -26.74 21.32 11.63
CA PHE A 33 -26.51 20.61 12.87
C PHE A 33 -27.15 21.48 13.96
N ASN A 34 -28.37 21.14 14.35
CA ASN A 34 -28.96 21.67 15.58
C ASN A 34 -28.15 21.09 16.74
N VAL A 35 -27.26 21.93 17.30
CA VAL A 35 -26.59 21.69 18.57
C VAL A 35 -27.51 22.20 19.65
N GLU A 36 -28.42 21.36 20.15
CA GLU A 36 -28.93 21.54 21.51
C GLU A 36 -29.11 20.17 22.17
N ASP A 37 -28.36 20.02 23.27
CA ASP A 37 -28.61 19.18 24.44
C ASP A 37 -29.11 17.75 24.24
N SER A 38 -28.17 16.80 24.29
CA SER A 38 -28.32 15.64 25.17
C SER A 38 -26.96 15.00 25.40
N ALA A 39 -26.23 15.50 26.39
CA ALA A 39 -25.23 14.69 27.05
C ALA A 39 -25.96 13.49 27.69
N SER A 40 -25.39 12.27 27.51
CA SER A 40 -25.81 11.00 28.12
C SER A 40 -26.94 10.21 27.42
N TYR A 41 -26.59 9.41 26.40
CA TYR A 41 -27.15 8.06 26.18
C TYR A 41 -26.07 7.09 25.63
N MET A 42 -25.36 6.47 26.58
CA MET A 42 -24.76 5.12 26.62
C MET A 42 -24.51 4.34 25.30
N ASN A 43 -23.21 4.17 24.98
CA ASN A 43 -22.42 2.96 24.63
C ASN A 43 -23.02 1.72 23.91
N ASP A 44 -24.30 1.40 24.04
CA ASP A 44 -24.85 0.13 23.54
C ASP A 44 -25.07 0.12 22.02
N THR A 45 -25.31 1.31 21.45
CA THR A 45 -25.54 1.48 20.01
C THR A 45 -24.23 1.26 19.24
N ASP A 46 -23.11 1.81 19.72
CA ASP A 46 -21.80 1.66 19.09
C ASP A 46 -21.32 0.20 19.06
N GLU A 47 -21.50 -0.56 20.16
CA GLU A 47 -21.11 -1.96 20.19
C GLU A 47 -21.96 -2.83 19.23
N ARG A 48 -23.26 -2.54 19.13
CA ARG A 48 -24.17 -3.26 18.23
C ARG A 48 -23.86 -2.94 16.77
N GLU A 49 -23.63 -1.66 16.46
CA GLU A 49 -23.21 -1.22 15.13
C GLU A 49 -21.85 -1.81 14.73
N ALA A 50 -20.89 -1.89 15.66
CA ALA A 50 -19.61 -2.53 15.42
C ALA A 50 -19.76 -4.02 15.08
N ARG A 51 -20.64 -4.76 15.77
CA ARG A 51 -20.91 -6.18 15.45
C ARG A 51 -21.55 -6.35 14.08
N ILE A 52 -22.51 -5.49 13.72
CA ILE A 52 -23.15 -5.52 12.40
C ILE A 52 -22.14 -5.19 11.30
N TYR A 53 -21.26 -4.21 11.53
CA TYR A 53 -20.20 -3.86 10.59
C TYR A 53 -19.19 -5.01 10.41
N GLU A 54 -18.79 -5.68 11.50
CA GLU A 54 -17.91 -6.84 11.45
C GLU A 54 -18.55 -8.00 10.67
N GLU A 55 -19.84 -8.27 10.90
CA GLU A 55 -20.59 -9.31 10.19
C GLU A 55 -20.73 -8.99 8.69
N LEU A 56 -21.11 -7.76 8.34
CA LEU A 56 -21.24 -7.33 6.95
C LEU A 56 -19.90 -7.32 6.23
N SER A 57 -18.84 -6.84 6.88
CA SER A 57 -17.50 -6.82 6.31
C SER A 57 -16.97 -8.23 6.07
N SER A 58 -17.18 -9.15 7.01
CA SER A 58 -16.78 -10.55 6.87
C SER A 58 -17.51 -11.22 5.70
N ARG A 59 -18.84 -11.03 5.59
CA ARG A 59 -19.66 -11.61 4.52
C ARG A 59 -19.36 -11.01 3.14
N LEU A 60 -19.18 -9.69 3.06
CA LEU A 60 -19.00 -8.99 1.79
C LEU A 60 -17.59 -9.16 1.24
N PHE A 61 -16.57 -9.04 2.09
CA PHE A 61 -15.18 -9.06 1.67
C PHE A 61 -14.55 -10.46 1.72
N HIS A 62 -15.30 -11.50 2.14
CA HIS A 62 -14.77 -12.84 2.37
C HIS A 62 -13.45 -12.78 3.14
N ILE A 63 -13.42 -11.96 4.20
CA ILE A 63 -12.24 -11.84 5.07
C ILE A 63 -12.06 -13.23 5.65
N GLN A 64 -11.10 -13.99 5.12
CA GLN A 64 -10.91 -15.37 5.51
C GLN A 64 -10.58 -15.36 7.01
N GLU A 65 -11.32 -16.14 7.80
CA GLU A 65 -10.95 -16.43 9.19
C GLU A 65 -9.56 -17.08 9.27
N MET A 66 -9.07 -17.59 8.13
CA MET A 66 -7.70 -18.07 7.98
C MET A 66 -6.72 -16.92 8.01
N GLY A 67 -6.00 -16.79 9.12
CA GLY A 67 -5.00 -15.76 9.30
C GLY A 67 -3.86 -15.81 8.28
N HIS A 68 -3.26 -14.65 8.04
CA HIS A 68 -2.16 -14.47 7.11
C HIS A 68 -0.81 -14.53 7.84
N GLN A 69 0.11 -15.25 7.24
CA GLN A 69 1.50 -15.31 7.69
C GLN A 69 2.38 -14.52 6.71
N VAL A 70 3.09 -13.52 7.22
CA VAL A 70 3.85 -12.58 6.36
C VAL A 70 5.32 -12.47 6.75
N LEU A 71 6.15 -12.30 5.73
CA LEU A 71 7.56 -11.91 5.85
C LEU A 71 7.67 -10.41 5.61
N VAL A 72 8.16 -9.65 6.58
CA VAL A 72 8.35 -8.21 6.45
C VAL A 72 9.76 -7.92 5.95
N ILE A 73 9.87 -7.22 4.82
CA ILE A 73 11.14 -6.79 4.24
C ILE A 73 11.20 -5.27 4.30
N GLN A 74 12.19 -4.72 5.00
CA GLN A 74 12.47 -3.28 5.05
C GLN A 74 13.69 -2.95 4.19
N PRO A 75 13.51 -2.44 2.96
CA PRO A 75 14.63 -2.02 2.14
C PRO A 75 15.14 -0.64 2.59
N TYR A 76 16.46 -0.42 2.53
CA TYR A 76 17.06 0.87 2.89
C TYR A 76 18.28 1.20 2.04
N ILE A 77 18.54 2.48 1.79
CA ILE A 77 19.73 2.95 1.08
C ILE A 77 20.85 3.20 2.09
N LYS A 78 22.03 2.60 1.88
CA LYS A 78 23.16 2.72 2.83
C LYS A 78 23.90 4.06 2.74
N TRP A 79 24.00 4.64 1.53
CA TRP A 79 24.82 5.80 1.23
C TRP A 79 24.25 6.63 0.06
N GLY A 80 24.77 7.85 -0.13
CA GLY A 80 24.37 8.75 -1.21
C GLY A 80 23.24 9.72 -0.84
N ALA A 81 22.81 10.50 -1.83
CA ALA A 81 21.80 11.55 -1.64
C ALA A 81 20.46 10.98 -1.13
N ASN A 82 20.08 9.81 -1.64
CA ASN A 82 18.81 9.14 -1.36
C ASN A 82 18.77 8.40 -0.02
N LYS A 83 19.85 8.44 0.77
CA LYS A 83 19.84 7.91 2.14
C LYS A 83 18.92 8.77 3.01
N LYS A 84 17.86 8.17 3.57
CA LYS A 84 17.02 8.81 4.59
C LYS A 84 17.87 9.10 5.84
N ARG A 85 17.81 10.36 6.32
CA ARG A 85 18.57 10.84 7.48
C ARG A 85 17.72 11.04 8.74
N ASN A 86 16.41 11.22 8.58
CA ASN A 86 15.49 11.49 9.70
C ASN A 86 15.04 10.23 10.44
N THR A 87 15.48 9.05 10.00
CA THR A 87 15.11 7.77 10.59
C THR A 87 16.20 6.76 10.34
N VAL A 88 16.24 5.70 11.15
CA VAL A 88 17.13 4.56 10.96
C VAL A 88 16.35 3.34 10.46
N PRO A 89 16.97 2.42 9.67
CA PRO A 89 16.29 1.26 9.13
C PRO A 89 15.64 0.35 10.18
N ASP A 90 16.24 0.27 11.37
CA ASP A 90 15.71 -0.54 12.47
C ASP A 90 14.40 0.02 13.03
N LEU A 91 14.26 1.35 13.14
CA LEU A 91 13.00 1.98 13.55
C LEU A 91 11.90 1.76 12.50
N GLN A 92 12.25 1.89 11.22
CA GLN A 92 11.29 1.65 10.14
C GLN A 92 10.82 0.19 10.09
N LEU A 93 11.74 -0.75 10.34
CA LEU A 93 11.37 -2.17 10.41
C LEU A 93 10.44 -2.43 11.61
N ALA A 94 10.71 -1.82 12.77
CA ALA A 94 9.86 -1.93 13.95
C ALA A 94 8.47 -1.32 13.71
N GLU A 95 8.41 -0.16 13.08
CA GLU A 95 7.16 0.48 12.65
C GLU A 95 6.37 -0.43 11.70
N ALA A 96 7.01 -0.95 10.65
CA ALA A 96 6.36 -1.84 9.70
C ALA A 96 5.79 -3.11 10.36
N VAL A 97 6.53 -3.72 11.30
CA VAL A 97 6.04 -4.87 12.08
C VAL A 97 4.85 -4.47 12.95
N THR A 98 4.89 -3.28 13.56
CA THR A 98 3.80 -2.75 14.39
C THR A 98 2.54 -2.53 13.56
N LEU A 99 2.67 -1.96 12.34
CA LEU A 99 1.55 -1.77 11.43
C LEU A 99 0.92 -3.10 10.98
N VAL A 100 1.72 -4.14 10.76
CA VAL A 100 1.16 -5.47 10.49
C VAL A 100 0.42 -6.01 11.71
N ALA A 101 0.94 -5.79 12.92
CA ALA A 101 0.31 -6.25 14.15
C ALA A 101 -1.06 -5.60 14.44
N THR A 102 -1.36 -4.44 13.84
CA THR A 102 -2.71 -3.84 13.95
C THR A 102 -3.75 -4.54 13.05
N LEU A 103 -3.33 -5.38 12.11
CA LEU A 103 -4.23 -6.12 11.23
C LEU A 103 -4.72 -7.39 11.92
N LYS A 104 -6.05 -7.56 12.01
CA LYS A 104 -6.66 -8.76 12.59
C LYS A 104 -6.23 -10.00 11.79
N ASN A 105 -5.88 -11.07 12.50
CA ASN A 105 -5.46 -12.35 11.94
C ASN A 105 -4.18 -12.30 11.09
N TRP A 106 -3.33 -11.28 11.18
CA TRP A 106 -2.02 -11.26 10.53
C TRP A 106 -0.91 -11.55 11.52
N LYS A 107 0.03 -12.41 11.13
CA LYS A 107 1.19 -12.78 11.93
C LYS A 107 2.46 -12.52 11.12
N VAL A 108 3.34 -11.69 11.67
CA VAL A 108 4.70 -11.56 11.15
C VAL A 108 5.49 -12.79 11.56
N VAL A 109 6.02 -13.52 10.58
CA VAL A 109 6.74 -14.78 10.84
C VAL A 109 8.25 -14.63 10.67
N GLU A 110 8.69 -13.64 9.91
CA GLU A 110 10.10 -13.29 9.80
C GLU A 110 10.22 -11.81 9.40
N LYS A 111 11.33 -11.15 9.77
CA LYS A 111 11.58 -9.74 9.47
C LYS A 111 13.03 -9.52 9.04
N ILE A 112 13.23 -8.77 7.95
CA ILE A 112 14.56 -8.60 7.35
C ILE A 112 14.77 -7.15 6.93
N LYS A 113 15.92 -6.57 7.28
CA LYS A 113 16.41 -5.32 6.68
C LYS A 113 17.35 -5.63 5.53
N MET A 114 17.13 -5.04 4.36
CA MET A 114 17.98 -5.26 3.19
C MET A 114 18.47 -3.96 2.59
N SER A 115 19.76 -3.86 2.35
CA SER A 115 20.32 -2.68 1.69
C SER A 115 20.06 -2.69 0.20
N LEU A 116 19.67 -1.55 -0.33
CA LEU A 116 19.53 -1.28 -1.76
C LEU A 116 20.52 -0.21 -2.21
N THR A 117 20.83 -0.22 -3.50
CA THR A 117 21.64 0.83 -4.15
C THR A 117 20.79 2.05 -4.51
N SER A 118 19.56 1.82 -4.99
CA SER A 118 18.58 2.86 -5.37
C SER A 118 17.17 2.23 -5.39
N PHE A 119 16.15 3.06 -5.25
CA PHE A 119 14.74 2.69 -5.40
C PHE A 119 14.21 2.88 -6.83
N ASP A 120 15.00 3.45 -7.74
CA ASP A 120 14.58 3.88 -9.08
C ASP A 120 14.62 2.73 -10.11
N LYS A 121 14.98 1.53 -9.66
CA LYS A 121 15.07 0.34 -10.51
C LYS A 121 13.72 -0.36 -10.59
N LYS A 122 13.42 -0.95 -11.76
CA LYS A 122 12.23 -1.79 -11.98
C LYS A 122 12.09 -2.92 -10.95
N PHE A 123 13.21 -3.47 -10.50
CA PHE A 123 13.25 -4.49 -9.46
C PHE A 123 14.17 -4.03 -8.33
N PHE A 124 13.69 -4.15 -7.09
CA PHE A 124 14.48 -3.81 -5.91
C PHE A 124 15.57 -4.84 -5.60
N PHE A 125 15.28 -6.13 -5.83
CA PHE A 125 16.15 -7.22 -5.41
C PHE A 125 16.73 -7.96 -6.62
N GLY A 126 18.04 -8.24 -6.58
CA GLY A 126 18.71 -9.11 -7.54
C GLY A 126 18.38 -10.60 -7.28
N THR A 127 18.83 -11.46 -8.19
CA THR A 127 18.59 -12.91 -8.15
C THR A 127 19.05 -13.57 -6.85
N GLY A 128 20.22 -13.20 -6.32
CA GLY A 128 20.74 -13.72 -5.06
C GLY A 128 19.84 -13.42 -3.86
N ASN A 129 19.45 -12.15 -3.70
CA ASN A 129 18.53 -11.74 -2.62
C ASN A 129 17.16 -12.41 -2.77
N LEU A 130 16.64 -12.55 -3.99
CA LEU A 130 15.39 -13.26 -4.24
C LEU A 130 15.48 -14.74 -3.85
N LYS A 131 16.61 -15.41 -4.15
CA LYS A 131 16.82 -16.81 -3.74
C LYS A 131 16.82 -16.94 -2.21
N MET A 132 17.56 -16.07 -1.51
CA MET A 132 17.58 -16.02 -0.04
C MET A 132 16.18 -15.77 0.55
N LEU A 133 15.41 -14.84 -0.03
CA LEU A 133 14.05 -14.55 0.44
C LEU A 133 13.12 -15.74 0.24
N LYS A 134 13.21 -16.44 -0.90
CA LYS A 134 12.45 -17.66 -1.16
C LYS A 134 12.76 -18.76 -0.14
N GLU A 135 14.04 -18.98 0.15
CA GLU A 135 14.46 -19.96 1.16
C GLU A 135 13.91 -19.64 2.55
N LYS A 136 13.81 -18.35 2.91
CA LYS A 136 13.21 -17.93 4.18
C LYS A 136 11.69 -18.07 4.21
N SER A 137 11.00 -17.83 3.10
CA SER A 137 9.54 -18.02 3.04
C SER A 137 9.13 -19.49 3.01
N SER A 138 10.00 -20.38 2.52
CA SER A 138 9.69 -21.81 2.37
C SER A 138 10.06 -22.68 3.57
N LYS A 139 10.80 -22.15 4.55
CA LYS A 139 11.20 -22.87 5.78
C LYS A 139 10.22 -22.68 6.96
N GLN A 140 9.08 -22.05 6.69
CA GLN A 140 8.02 -21.73 7.65
C GLN A 140 6.93 -22.80 7.59
#